data_AF-A0A239PH68-F1
#
_entry.id   AF-A0A239PH68-F1
#
_cell.length_a   1.000
_cell.length_b   1.000
_cell.length_c   1.000
_cell.angle_alpha   90.00
_cell.angle_beta   90.00
_cell.angle_gamma   90.00
#
_symmetry.space_group_name_H-M   'P 1'
#
loop_
_entity.id
_entity.type
_entity.pdbx_description
1 polymer ?
#
loop_
_entity_poly.entity_id
_entity_poly.type
_entity_poly.pdbx_seq_one_letter_code
_entity_poly.pdbx_strand_id
1 'polypeptide(L)'
;MITVPLAPGDTEQPSTSIRGRLLAVHDGRAVARVLSMTTVGWHCHIVARRRPSTGPRQEILASAEILIARTTMAVDPAADPDGFAMVWQARVTTIWQGGHIVALANVLATRLRRAGSVELDGDPTGRAVLLATNTRPVGLRRMLTRLTAARYLEPVHTAEASSSYRLQLPEWAAVSPGAGSQVHRSEPQPAAATLR
;
A
#
# COMPACT_ATOMS: atom_id res chain seq x y z
N MET A 1 6.91 12.86 4.88
CA MET A 1 7.09 11.43 5.20
C MET A 1 5.90 10.88 5.97
N ILE A 2 5.32 9.77 5.50
CA ILE A 2 4.13 9.12 6.07
C ILE A 2 4.47 7.65 6.36
N THR A 3 4.12 7.15 7.54
CA THR A 3 4.24 5.71 7.86
C THR A 3 2.92 5.02 7.59
N VAL A 4 2.94 4.00 6.75
CA VAL A 4 1.73 3.28 6.34
C VAL A 4 1.79 1.83 6.84
N PRO A 5 0.85 1.37 7.68
CA PRO A 5 0.69 -0.04 7.94
C PRO A 5 0.23 -0.75 6.67
N LEU A 6 0.86 -1.89 6.35
CA LEU A 6 0.51 -2.63 5.15
C LEU A 6 -0.83 -3.38 5.33
N ALA A 7 -1.15 -3.83 6.55
CA ALA A 7 -2.44 -4.44 6.89
C ALA A 7 -3.45 -3.39 7.43
N PRO A 8 -4.75 -3.48 7.10
CA PRO A 8 -5.79 -2.67 7.73
C PRO A 8 -6.16 -3.26 9.11
N GLY A 9 -6.06 -2.48 10.18
CA GLY A 9 -6.59 -2.84 11.50
C GLY A 9 -5.63 -3.49 12.51
N ASP A 10 -4.33 -3.57 12.22
CA ASP A 10 -3.32 -4.04 13.19
C ASP A 10 -2.98 -2.91 14.19
N THR A 11 -3.89 -2.57 15.10
CA THR A 11 -3.53 -1.77 16.29
C THR A 11 -3.25 -2.65 17.51
N GLU A 12 -3.92 -3.78 17.72
CA GLU A 12 -3.76 -4.53 18.97
C GLU A 12 -4.04 -6.04 18.79
N GLN A 13 -2.96 -6.81 18.59
CA GLN A 13 -2.62 -8.11 19.21
C GLN A 13 -1.70 -8.88 18.26
N PRO A 14 -0.50 -9.32 18.71
CA PRO A 14 0.37 -10.16 17.91
C PRO A 14 -0.26 -11.55 17.76
N SER A 15 -1.14 -11.73 16.78
CA SER A 15 -1.54 -13.06 16.38
C SER A 15 -0.30 -13.79 15.86
N THR A 16 -0.06 -15.00 16.33
CA THR A 16 1.11 -15.83 15.99
C THR A 16 1.14 -16.25 14.51
N SER A 17 0.08 -15.96 13.75
CA SER A 17 -0.01 -16.31 12.33
C SER A 17 0.41 -15.16 11.43
N ILE A 18 1.58 -15.31 10.81
CA ILE A 18 2.10 -14.41 9.76
C ILE A 18 1.40 -14.63 8.40
N ARG A 19 0.64 -15.72 8.26
CA ARG A 19 -0.08 -16.06 7.03
C ARG A 19 -1.09 -14.97 6.67
N GLY A 20 -1.11 -14.60 5.40
CA GLY A 20 -1.98 -13.55 4.85
C GLY A 20 -1.47 -12.12 5.08
N ARG A 21 -0.47 -11.92 5.95
CA ARG A 21 0.08 -10.60 6.23
C ARG A 21 0.84 -10.05 5.04
N LEU A 22 0.79 -8.72 4.91
CA LEU A 22 1.63 -7.98 3.99
C LEU A 22 2.92 -7.54 4.69
N LEU A 23 4.04 -7.81 4.04
CA LEU A 23 5.37 -7.51 4.55
C LEU A 23 6.16 -6.72 3.50
N ALA A 24 6.88 -5.69 3.95
CA ALA A 24 7.93 -5.05 3.19
C ALA A 24 9.17 -5.95 3.22
N VAL A 25 9.53 -6.49 2.05
CA VAL A 25 10.61 -7.45 1.85
C VAL A 25 11.65 -6.88 0.88
N HIS A 26 12.78 -7.58 0.67
CA HIS A 26 13.90 -7.08 -0.13
C HIS A 26 14.33 -5.65 0.26
N ASP A 27 14.49 -5.40 1.55
CA ASP A 27 14.82 -4.07 2.10
C ASP A 27 13.83 -2.97 1.66
N GLY A 28 12.53 -3.30 1.68
CA GLY A 28 11.45 -2.38 1.31
C GLY A 28 11.33 -2.12 -0.19
N ARG A 29 11.93 -2.95 -1.05
CA ARG A 29 11.81 -2.84 -2.51
C ARG A 29 10.59 -3.58 -3.07
N ALA A 30 9.95 -4.43 -2.26
CA ALA A 30 8.72 -5.12 -2.61
C ALA A 30 7.78 -5.26 -1.41
N VAL A 31 6.49 -5.39 -1.69
CA VAL A 31 5.47 -5.79 -0.73
C VAL A 31 5.00 -7.19 -1.08
N ALA A 32 5.12 -8.11 -0.14
CA ALA A 32 4.77 -9.51 -0.29
C ALA A 32 3.62 -9.90 0.65
N ARG A 33 2.71 -10.75 0.17
CA ARG A 33 1.71 -11.43 0.98
C ARG A 33 2.21 -12.84 1.31
N VAL A 34 2.32 -13.17 2.59
CA VAL A 34 2.72 -14.52 3.02
C VAL A 34 1.56 -15.50 2.80
N LEU A 35 1.81 -16.63 2.13
CA LEU A 35 0.78 -17.62 1.81
C LEU A 35 0.89 -18.89 2.65
N SER A 36 2.09 -19.46 2.74
CA SER A 36 2.37 -20.70 3.47
C SER A 36 3.87 -20.87 3.74
N MET A 37 4.22 -21.77 4.66
CA MET A 37 5.60 -22.20 4.90
C MET A 37 5.82 -23.56 4.23
N THR A 38 7.00 -23.75 3.63
CA THR A 38 7.48 -25.02 3.08
C THR A 38 8.84 -25.38 3.70
N THR A 39 9.39 -26.53 3.33
CA THR A 39 10.71 -26.98 3.81
C THR A 39 11.86 -26.07 3.39
N VAL A 40 11.68 -25.30 2.32
CA VAL A 40 12.72 -24.43 1.74
C VAL A 40 12.52 -22.94 2.07
N GLY A 41 11.38 -22.54 2.65
CA GLY A 41 11.12 -21.15 3.02
C GLY A 41 9.64 -20.78 3.05
N TRP A 42 9.35 -19.49 2.89
CA TRP A 42 8.01 -18.93 2.93
C TRP A 42 7.49 -18.63 1.52
N HIS A 43 6.45 -19.32 1.10
CA HIS A 43 5.76 -19.01 -0.14
C HIS A 43 5.03 -17.69 0.00
N CYS A 44 5.40 -16.75 -0.84
CA CYS A 44 4.92 -15.38 -0.81
C CYS A 44 4.41 -14.96 -2.20
N HIS A 45 3.33 -14.20 -2.23
CA HIS A 45 2.87 -13.52 -3.44
C HIS A 45 3.31 -12.06 -3.41
N ILE A 46 4.14 -11.66 -4.36
CA ILE A 46 4.59 -10.28 -4.52
C ILE A 46 3.43 -9.44 -5.05
N VAL A 47 2.92 -8.57 -4.20
CA VAL A 47 1.76 -7.72 -4.47
C VAL A 47 2.17 -6.48 -5.25
N ALA A 48 3.29 -5.88 -4.88
CA ALA A 48 3.79 -4.67 -5.50
C ALA A 48 5.32 -4.60 -5.42
N ARG A 49 5.94 -3.90 -6.37
CA ARG A 49 7.39 -3.62 -6.39
C ARG A 49 7.65 -2.15 -6.68
N ARG A 50 8.70 -1.63 -6.04
CA ARG A 50 9.12 -0.23 -6.17
C ARG A 50 9.50 0.11 -7.61
N ARG A 51 10.15 -0.82 -8.31
CA ARG A 51 10.34 -0.75 -9.77
C ARG A 51 9.51 -1.83 -10.45
N PRO A 52 8.84 -1.53 -11.58
CA PRO A 52 8.16 -2.57 -12.34
C PRO A 52 9.23 -3.54 -12.84
N SER A 53 9.19 -4.78 -12.37
CA SER A 53 10.02 -5.85 -12.89
C SER A 53 9.14 -6.93 -13.47
N THR A 54 9.65 -7.62 -14.49
CA THR A 54 9.07 -8.84 -15.05
C THR A 54 9.28 -10.06 -14.16
N GLY A 55 9.75 -9.86 -12.92
CA GLY A 55 10.00 -10.92 -11.97
C GLY A 55 8.74 -11.70 -11.62
N PRO A 56 8.90 -12.91 -11.05
CA PRO A 56 7.78 -13.74 -10.70
C PRO A 56 6.88 -13.05 -9.67
N ARG A 57 5.58 -13.28 -9.79
CA ARG A 57 4.60 -12.83 -8.79
C ARG A 57 4.62 -13.70 -7.54
N GLN A 58 5.21 -14.89 -7.59
CA GLN A 58 5.37 -15.76 -6.45
C GLN A 58 6.86 -15.98 -6.19
N GLU A 59 7.26 -15.87 -4.94
CA GLU A 59 8.64 -16.07 -4.50
C GLU A 59 8.66 -16.92 -3.23
N ILE A 60 9.74 -17.67 -3.05
CA ILE A 60 10.04 -18.35 -1.79
C ILE A 60 11.06 -17.49 -1.05
N LEU A 61 10.67 -16.92 0.08
CA LEU A 61 11.53 -16.07 0.89
C LEU A 61 12.15 -16.88 2.03
N ALA A 62 13.42 -16.61 2.33
CA ALA A 62 14.10 -17.26 3.44
C ALA A 62 13.49 -16.81 4.79
N SER A 63 13.53 -17.67 5.81
CA SER A 63 13.03 -17.32 7.15
C SER A 63 13.71 -16.09 7.73
N ALA A 64 15.01 -15.90 7.46
CA ALA A 64 15.75 -14.72 7.88
C ALA A 64 15.20 -13.43 7.25
N GLU A 65 14.77 -13.48 5.98
CA GLU A 65 14.18 -12.34 5.30
C GLU A 65 12.81 -11.99 5.88
N ILE A 66 11.99 -13.00 6.18
CA ILE A 66 10.69 -12.81 6.83
C ILE A 66 10.83 -12.27 8.25
N LEU A 67 11.85 -12.70 8.99
CA LEU A 67 12.11 -12.26 10.36
C LEU A 67 12.45 -10.76 10.44
N ILE A 68 13.18 -10.23 9.45
CA ILE A 68 13.54 -8.81 9.37
C ILE A 68 12.52 -7.97 8.60
N ALA A 69 11.53 -8.61 7.98
CA ALA A 69 10.53 -7.92 7.16
C ALA A 69 9.62 -7.06 8.03
N ARG A 70 9.25 -5.88 7.50
CA ARG A 70 8.45 -4.90 8.25
C ARG A 70 6.99 -4.98 7.84
N THR A 71 6.08 -4.79 8.79
CA THR A 71 4.63 -4.66 8.53
C THR A 71 4.22 -3.22 8.19
N THR A 72 5.14 -2.27 8.32
CA THR A 72 4.95 -0.86 8.02
C THR A 72 5.99 -0.39 7.02
N MET A 73 5.65 0.65 6.26
CA MET A 73 6.60 1.29 5.35
C MET A 73 6.47 2.82 5.43
N ALA A 74 7.61 3.49 5.60
CA ALA A 74 7.69 4.93 5.54
C ALA A 74 7.90 5.36 4.09
N VAL A 75 6.99 6.19 3.57
CA VAL A 75 7.04 6.71 2.21
C VAL A 75 6.77 8.21 2.21
N ASP A 76 7.46 8.93 1.35
CA ASP A 76 7.19 10.34 1.09
C ASP A 76 6.69 10.47 -0.35
N PRO A 77 5.44 10.91 -0.61
CA PRO A 77 4.94 11.01 -1.97
C PRO A 77 5.78 11.91 -2.88
N ALA A 78 6.43 12.95 -2.31
CA ALA A 78 7.24 13.90 -3.06
C ALA A 78 8.68 13.39 -3.27
N ALA A 79 9.28 12.79 -2.24
CA ALA A 79 10.67 12.31 -2.32
C ALA A 79 10.80 10.84 -2.79
N ASP A 80 9.73 10.05 -2.70
CA ASP A 80 9.67 8.62 -3.03
C ASP A 80 8.31 8.24 -3.67
N PRO A 81 8.04 8.73 -4.91
CA PRO A 81 6.79 8.43 -5.62
C PRO A 81 6.64 6.93 -5.94
N ASP A 82 7.75 6.21 -6.14
CA ASP A 82 7.76 4.77 -6.41
C ASP A 82 7.34 3.95 -5.18
N GLY A 83 7.88 4.28 -4.01
CA GLY A 83 7.45 3.66 -2.75
C GLY A 83 6.00 3.98 -2.44
N PHE A 84 5.57 5.24 -2.66
CA PHE A 84 4.17 5.62 -2.49
C PHE A 84 3.23 4.82 -3.39
N ALA A 85 3.52 4.71 -4.69
CA ALA A 85 2.73 3.92 -5.64
C ALA A 85 2.70 2.42 -5.25
N MET A 86 3.81 1.89 -4.72
CA MET A 86 3.89 0.51 -4.24
C MET A 86 2.98 0.27 -3.02
N VAL A 87 3.01 1.16 -2.01
CA VAL A 87 2.09 1.09 -0.86
C VAL A 87 0.65 1.19 -1.33
N TRP A 88 0.36 2.17 -2.19
CA TRP A 88 -0.96 2.39 -2.75
C TRP A 88 -1.52 1.12 -3.39
N GLN A 89 -0.74 0.49 -4.29
CA GLN A 89 -1.11 -0.76 -4.93
C GLN A 89 -1.35 -1.89 -3.93
N ALA A 90 -0.48 -2.02 -2.93
CA ALA A 90 -0.61 -3.04 -1.90
C ALA A 90 -1.89 -2.88 -1.08
N ARG A 91 -2.28 -1.64 -0.74
CA ARG A 91 -3.51 -1.34 -0.01
C ARG A 91 -4.75 -1.65 -0.84
N VAL A 92 -4.79 -1.20 -2.10
CA VAL A 92 -5.90 -1.54 -3.00
C VAL A 92 -6.04 -3.06 -3.15
N THR A 93 -4.95 -3.79 -3.33
CA THR A 93 -5.00 -5.26 -3.45
C THR A 93 -5.43 -5.97 -2.16
N THR A 94 -5.29 -5.31 -1.00
CA THR A 94 -5.73 -5.87 0.28
C THR A 94 -7.22 -5.76 0.47
N ILE A 95 -7.79 -4.61 0.10
CA ILE A 95 -9.24 -4.38 0.19
C ILE A 95 -9.99 -5.13 -0.91
N TRP A 96 -9.49 -5.07 -2.16
CA TRP A 96 -10.07 -5.76 -3.29
C TRP A 96 -9.20 -6.95 -3.65
N GLN A 97 -9.64 -8.14 -3.29
CA GLN A 97 -8.91 -9.37 -3.58
C GLN A 97 -9.17 -9.82 -5.02
N GLY A 98 -8.21 -9.53 -5.91
CA GLY A 98 -8.22 -9.96 -7.30
C GLY A 98 -9.17 -9.17 -8.23
N GLY A 99 -9.39 -9.73 -9.43
CA GLY A 99 -10.28 -9.17 -10.45
C GLY A 99 -9.79 -7.87 -11.12
N HIS A 100 -10.71 -7.19 -11.81
CA HIS A 100 -10.40 -6.02 -12.64
C HIS A 100 -9.90 -4.81 -11.85
N ILE A 101 -10.31 -4.64 -10.58
CA ILE A 101 -9.85 -3.52 -9.74
C ILE A 101 -8.37 -3.66 -9.42
N VAL A 102 -7.89 -4.88 -9.09
CA VAL A 102 -6.46 -5.11 -8.85
C VAL A 102 -5.64 -4.93 -10.13
N ALA A 103 -6.17 -5.39 -11.27
CA ALA A 103 -5.54 -5.15 -12.57
C ALA A 103 -5.43 -3.64 -12.86
N LEU A 104 -6.51 -2.89 -12.65
CA LEU A 104 -6.52 -1.43 -12.78
C LEU A 104 -5.52 -0.77 -11.82
N ALA A 105 -5.49 -1.20 -10.56
CA ALA A 105 -4.57 -0.68 -9.57
C ALA A 105 -3.11 -0.87 -9.98
N ASN A 106 -2.74 -2.04 -10.49
CA ASN A 106 -1.40 -2.31 -10.99
C ASN A 106 -1.02 -1.40 -12.17
N VAL A 107 -1.96 -1.17 -13.09
CA VAL A 107 -1.75 -0.28 -14.24
C VAL A 107 -1.61 1.18 -13.79
N LEU A 108 -2.53 1.66 -12.96
CA LEU A 108 -2.51 3.02 -12.42
C LEU A 108 -1.25 3.27 -11.61
N ALA A 109 -0.89 2.36 -10.69
CA ALA A 109 0.35 2.46 -9.92
C ALA A 109 1.59 2.45 -10.80
N THR A 110 1.57 1.86 -12.00
CA THR A 110 2.72 1.90 -12.93
C THR A 110 2.76 3.20 -13.73
N ARG A 111 1.61 3.66 -14.22
CA ARG A 111 1.50 4.84 -15.09
C ARG A 111 1.59 6.16 -14.33
N LEU A 112 0.97 6.24 -13.15
CA LEU A 112 0.92 7.45 -12.32
C LEU A 112 2.23 7.75 -11.56
N ARG A 113 3.18 6.79 -11.51
CA ARG A 113 4.51 6.97 -10.88
C ARG A 113 5.23 8.24 -11.35
N ARG A 114 5.12 8.57 -12.63
CA ARG A 114 5.90 9.66 -13.26
C ARG A 114 5.13 10.95 -13.43
N ALA A 115 3.83 10.86 -13.70
CA ALA A 115 3.04 12.01 -14.14
C ALA A 115 2.30 12.71 -12.98
N GLY A 116 2.20 12.10 -11.80
CA GLY A 116 1.46 12.65 -10.65
C GLY A 116 -0.06 12.66 -10.83
N SER A 117 -0.54 12.85 -12.06
CA SER A 117 -1.92 12.65 -12.51
C SER A 117 -1.96 11.92 -13.86
N VAL A 118 -3.07 11.24 -14.15
CA VAL A 118 -3.31 10.57 -15.44
C VAL A 118 -4.67 11.00 -15.95
N GLU A 119 -4.67 11.46 -17.19
CA GLU A 119 -5.85 11.74 -17.98
C GLU A 119 -6.34 10.45 -18.64
N LEU A 120 -7.63 10.14 -18.47
CA LEU A 120 -8.20 8.89 -18.99
C LEU A 120 -9.11 9.09 -20.21
N ASP A 121 -9.55 10.31 -20.46
CA ASP A 121 -10.35 10.66 -21.62
C ASP A 121 -9.44 11.32 -22.67
N GLY A 122 -9.45 10.82 -23.91
CA GLY A 122 -8.72 11.44 -25.02
C GLY A 122 -7.21 11.11 -25.13
N ASP A 123 -6.55 10.70 -24.06
CA ASP A 123 -5.11 10.38 -24.05
C ASP A 123 -4.81 8.91 -24.44
N PRO A 124 -3.73 8.61 -25.21
CA PRO A 124 -3.19 7.25 -25.36
C PRO A 124 -3.04 6.46 -24.04
N THR A 125 -2.86 7.14 -22.89
CA THR A 125 -2.84 6.48 -21.58
C THR A 125 -4.19 5.83 -21.23
N GLY A 126 -5.32 6.51 -21.46
CA GLY A 126 -6.65 5.96 -21.24
C GLY A 126 -6.90 4.69 -22.05
N ARG A 127 -6.47 4.69 -23.33
CA ARG A 127 -6.54 3.50 -24.20
C ARG A 127 -5.65 2.36 -23.68
N ALA A 128 -4.43 2.67 -23.24
CA ALA A 128 -3.53 1.68 -22.67
C ALA A 128 -4.10 1.06 -21.37
N VAL A 129 -4.78 1.85 -20.55
CA VAL A 129 -5.48 1.38 -19.35
C VAL A 129 -6.59 0.40 -19.72
N LEU A 130 -7.48 0.78 -20.66
CA LEU A 130 -8.57 -0.09 -21.11
C LEU A 130 -8.07 -1.44 -21.66
N LEU A 131 -6.99 -1.41 -22.45
CA LEU A 131 -6.36 -2.61 -22.99
C LEU A 131 -5.78 -3.48 -21.87
N ALA A 132 -5.05 -2.88 -20.94
CA ALA A 132 -4.40 -3.60 -19.85
C ALA A 132 -5.39 -4.20 -18.85
N THR A 133 -6.56 -3.59 -18.65
CA THR A 133 -7.60 -4.09 -17.75
C THR A 133 -8.67 -4.94 -18.46
N ASN A 134 -8.57 -5.10 -19.79
CA ASN A 134 -9.53 -5.77 -20.66
C ASN A 134 -10.99 -5.41 -20.32
N THR A 135 -11.28 -4.11 -20.21
CA THR A 135 -12.59 -3.63 -19.74
C THR A 135 -13.17 -2.59 -20.69
N ARG A 136 -14.50 -2.53 -20.76
CA ARG A 136 -15.22 -1.50 -21.52
C ARG A 136 -15.14 -0.15 -20.78
N PRO A 137 -15.27 1.00 -21.48
CA PRO A 137 -15.22 2.33 -20.86
C PRO A 137 -16.18 2.51 -19.67
N VAL A 138 -17.41 1.99 -19.77
CA VAL A 138 -18.39 2.02 -18.66
C VAL A 138 -17.88 1.25 -17.43
N GLY A 139 -17.25 0.09 -17.64
CA GLY A 139 -16.66 -0.71 -16.57
C GLY A 139 -15.47 0.01 -15.91
N LEU A 140 -14.62 0.63 -16.72
CA LEU A 140 -13.51 1.45 -16.22
C LEU A 140 -14.03 2.62 -15.37
N ARG A 141 -15.02 3.39 -15.84
CA ARG A 141 -15.64 4.48 -15.08
C ARG A 141 -16.17 4.00 -13.73
N ARG A 142 -16.88 2.88 -13.69
CA ARG A 142 -17.37 2.29 -12.42
C ARG A 142 -16.24 1.95 -11.46
N MET A 143 -15.13 1.39 -11.96
CA MET A 143 -13.97 1.07 -11.13
C MET A 143 -13.29 2.34 -10.59
N LEU A 144 -13.13 3.37 -11.42
CA LEU A 144 -12.57 4.66 -11.02
C LEU A 144 -13.46 5.33 -9.96
N THR A 145 -14.77 5.41 -10.19
CA THR A 145 -15.74 5.92 -9.20
C THR A 145 -15.62 5.19 -7.87
N ARG A 146 -15.45 3.87 -7.89
CA ARG A 146 -15.29 3.07 -6.67
C ARG A 146 -13.97 3.38 -5.94
N LEU A 147 -12.87 3.54 -6.67
CA LEU A 147 -11.58 3.93 -6.09
C LEU A 147 -11.61 5.35 -5.54
N THR A 148 -12.28 6.29 -6.22
CA THR A 148 -12.50 7.67 -5.73
C THR A 148 -13.36 7.69 -4.48
N ALA A 149 -14.48 6.95 -4.46
CA ALA A 149 -15.35 6.85 -3.29
C ALA A 149 -14.61 6.29 -2.07
N ALA A 150 -13.66 5.38 -2.29
CA ALA A 150 -12.81 4.81 -1.25
C ALA A 150 -11.55 5.66 -0.94
N ARG A 151 -11.43 6.87 -1.51
CA ARG A 151 -10.29 7.80 -1.34
C ARG A 151 -8.93 7.23 -1.74
N TYR A 152 -8.93 6.33 -2.73
CA TYR A 152 -7.71 5.86 -3.38
C TYR A 152 -7.35 6.69 -4.61
N LEU A 153 -8.29 7.44 -5.17
CA LEU A 153 -8.06 8.36 -6.26
C LEU A 153 -8.68 9.72 -5.93
N GLU A 154 -7.94 10.78 -6.17
CA GLU A 154 -8.40 12.16 -6.11
C GLU A 154 -8.62 12.68 -7.54
N PRO A 155 -9.84 13.10 -7.91
CA PRO A 155 -10.07 13.78 -9.18
C PRO A 155 -9.31 15.10 -9.21
N VAL A 156 -8.55 15.33 -10.28
CA VAL A 156 -7.84 16.59 -10.53
C VAL A 156 -8.64 17.36 -11.57
N HIS A 157 -9.26 18.46 -11.16
CA HIS A 157 -9.98 19.33 -12.08
C HIS A 157 -8.98 20.14 -12.90
N THR A 158 -8.87 19.82 -14.18
CA THR A 158 -8.14 20.62 -15.18
C THR A 158 -9.10 21.59 -15.87
N ALA A 159 -8.56 22.68 -16.44
CA ALA A 159 -9.35 23.62 -17.24
C ALA A 159 -9.96 22.97 -18.49
N GLU A 160 -9.30 21.92 -18.99
CA GLU A 160 -9.82 21.03 -20.01
C GLU A 160 -10.71 19.97 -19.35
N ALA A 161 -11.86 19.67 -19.96
CA ALA A 161 -12.93 18.81 -19.43
C ALA A 161 -12.57 17.32 -19.30
N SER A 162 -11.29 17.00 -19.06
CA SER A 162 -10.77 15.65 -18.99
C SER A 162 -10.75 15.10 -17.57
N SER A 163 -11.07 13.82 -17.46
CA SER A 163 -11.05 13.11 -16.18
C SER A 163 -9.62 12.77 -15.78
N SER A 164 -8.94 13.70 -15.11
CA SER A 164 -7.62 13.49 -14.53
C SER A 164 -7.72 12.96 -13.09
N TYR A 165 -6.84 12.03 -12.71
CA TYR A 165 -6.81 11.44 -11.37
C TYR A 165 -5.40 11.41 -10.79
N ARG A 166 -5.29 11.63 -9.47
CA ARG A 166 -4.06 11.46 -8.68
C ARG A 166 -4.23 10.29 -7.69
N LEU A 167 -3.14 9.57 -7.43
CA LEU A 167 -3.12 8.53 -6.40
C LEU A 167 -3.23 9.16 -5.01
N GLN A 168 -4.15 8.65 -4.20
CA GLN A 168 -4.32 9.07 -2.81
C GLN A 168 -4.27 7.86 -1.88
N LEU A 169 -3.69 8.02 -0.70
CA LEU A 169 -3.87 7.08 0.40
C LEU A 169 -4.88 7.67 1.37
N PRO A 170 -5.91 6.92 1.79
CA PRO A 170 -6.84 7.40 2.80
C PRO A 170 -6.11 7.77 4.09
N GLU A 171 -6.54 8.83 4.79
CA GLU A 171 -5.90 9.31 6.02
C GLU A 171 -5.82 8.24 7.11
N TRP A 172 -6.82 7.35 7.22
CA TRP A 172 -6.79 6.23 8.16
C TRP A 172 -5.68 5.21 7.85
N ALA A 173 -5.13 5.22 6.64
CA ALA A 173 -3.98 4.42 6.26
C ALA A 173 -2.65 5.14 6.55
N ALA A 174 -2.66 6.42 6.91
CA ALA A 174 -1.47 7.19 7.26
C ALA A 174 -1.37 7.28 8.80
N VAL A 175 -0.40 6.58 9.39
CA VAL A 175 -0.03 6.83 10.79
C VAL A 175 0.99 7.95 10.78
N SER A 176 0.56 9.14 11.24
CA SER A 176 1.50 10.25 11.42
C SER A 176 2.51 9.87 12.49
N PRO A 177 3.83 9.91 12.22
CA PRO A 177 4.86 9.46 13.16
C PRO A 177 5.06 10.38 14.40
N GLY A 178 4.05 11.18 14.78
CA GLY A 178 4.19 12.25 15.78
C GLY A 178 3.11 12.31 16.87
N ALA A 179 2.03 11.52 16.81
CA ALA A 179 1.10 11.40 17.94
C ALA A 179 1.57 10.28 18.88
N GLY A 180 2.84 10.36 19.28
CA GLY A 180 3.31 9.64 20.46
C GLY A 180 2.45 10.14 21.60
N SER A 181 1.48 9.33 22.00
CA SER A 181 0.87 9.39 23.31
C SER A 181 2.02 9.59 24.30
N GLN A 182 2.20 10.80 24.81
CA GLN A 182 2.89 11.00 26.07
C GLN A 182 2.01 10.26 27.07
N VAL A 183 2.22 8.94 27.18
CA VAL A 183 1.83 8.19 28.36
C VAL A 183 2.63 8.85 29.45
N HIS A 184 1.97 9.78 30.14
CA HIS A 184 2.44 10.37 31.37
C HIS A 184 2.64 9.20 32.32
N ARG A 185 3.85 8.65 32.29
CA ARG A 185 4.31 7.63 33.21
C ARG A 185 4.43 8.39 34.53
N SER A 186 3.33 8.43 35.28
CA SER A 186 3.32 8.92 36.66
C SER A 186 4.42 8.15 37.39
N GLU A 187 5.49 8.85 37.69
CA GLU A 187 6.60 8.35 38.47
C GLU A 187 6.04 7.94 39.84
N PRO A 188 6.26 6.70 40.31
CA PRO A 188 5.80 6.30 41.62
C PRO A 188 6.52 7.13 42.69
N GLN A 189 5.75 7.99 43.36
CA GLN A 189 6.21 8.81 44.47
C GLN A 189 6.80 7.91 45.56
N PRO A 190 8.09 8.06 45.95
CA PRO A 190 8.69 7.21 46.96
C PRO A 190 8.00 7.45 48.31
N ALA A 191 7.54 6.37 48.93
CA ALA A 191 6.96 6.38 50.27
C ALA A 191 8.01 6.89 51.27
N ALA A 192 7.66 7.95 51.99
CA ALA A 192 8.48 8.48 53.08
C ALA A 192 8.64 7.40 54.16
N ALA A 193 9.88 6.97 54.40
CA ALA A 193 10.23 6.11 55.51
C ALA A 193 10.19 6.91 56.81
N THR A 194 9.20 6.65 57.66
CA THR A 194 9.15 7.15 59.03
C THR A 194 10.15 6.37 59.87
N LEU A 195 11.27 7.01 60.24
CA LEU A 195 12.19 6.53 61.27
C LEU A 195 11.56 6.74 62.66
N ARG A 196 11.61 5.70 63.49
CA ARG A 196 11.28 5.71 64.93
C ARG A 196 12.49 6.12 65.75
#